data_AF-A0A2S7ILY5-F1
#
_entry.id   AF-A0A2S7ILY5-F1
#
_cell.length_a   1.000
_cell.length_b   1.000
_cell.length_c   1.000
_cell.angle_alpha   90.00
_cell.angle_beta   90.00
_cell.angle_gamma   90.00
#
_symmetry.space_group_name_H-M   'P 1'
#
loop_
_entity.id
_entity.type
_entity.pdbx_description
1 polymer ?
#
loop_
_entity_poly.entity_id
_entity_poly.type
_entity_poly.pdbx_seq_one_letter_code
_entity_poly.pdbx_strand_id
1 'polypeptide(L)' 'MSITVLEYVKIILQKVSFDAHLFEKELRKALRQLIPAEVKELKQWCYTLFGKIYYRILRRCFATVRFRRLRFARE' A
#
# COMPACT_ATOMS: atom_id res chain seq x y z
N MET A 1 23.16 -6.78 4.84
CA MET A 1 22.23 -5.94 4.07
C MET A 1 21.15 -5.42 4.99
N SER A 2 20.85 -4.12 4.93
CA SER A 2 19.80 -3.47 5.72
C SER A 2 18.45 -3.54 4.99
N ILE A 3 17.42 -4.02 5.66
CA ILE A 3 16.04 -4.06 5.13
C ILE A 3 15.52 -2.62 5.07
N THR A 4 15.00 -2.18 3.92
CA THR A 4 14.39 -0.85 3.79
C THR A 4 13.00 -0.84 4.40
N VAL A 5 12.49 0.36 4.71
CA VAL A 5 11.16 0.51 5.30
C VAL A 5 10.05 -0.03 4.39
N LEU A 6 10.18 0.14 3.07
CA LEU A 6 9.21 -0.38 2.11
C LEU A 6 9.25 -1.91 2.01
N GLU A 7 10.43 -2.52 1.98
CA GLU A 7 10.55 -3.98 1.96
C GLU A 7 9.99 -4.60 3.25
N TYR A 8 10.26 -3.97 4.40
CA TYR A 8 9.65 -4.35 5.67
C TYR A 8 8.11 -4.29 5.60
N VAL A 9 7.55 -3.21 5.07
CA VAL A 9 6.09 -3.08 4.86
C VAL A 9 5.55 -4.19 3.96
N LYS A 10 6.19 -4.50 2.82
CA LYS A 10 5.76 -5.56 1.91
C LYS A 10 5.72 -6.92 2.61
N ILE A 11 6.71 -7.21 3.47
CA ILE A 11 6.74 -8.43 4.28
C ILE A 11 5.56 -8.48 5.25
N ILE A 12 5.30 -7.38 5.98
CA ILE A 12 4.17 -7.31 6.91
C ILE A 12 2.85 -7.51 6.18
N LEU A 13 2.63 -6.82 5.06
CA LEU A 13 1.39 -6.93 4.28
C LEU A 13 1.14 -8.35 3.76
N GLN A 14 2.19 -9.06 3.33
CA GLN A 14 2.06 -10.48 2.97
C GLN A 14 1.72 -11.34 4.18
N LYS A 15 2.37 -11.11 5.33
CA LYS A 15 2.09 -11.89 6.55
C LYS A 15 0.67 -11.70 7.05
N VAL A 16 0.08 -10.51 6.89
CA VAL A 16 -1.28 -10.22 7.35
C VAL A 16 -2.34 -10.38 6.27
N SER A 17 -1.99 -10.81 5.04
CA SER A 17 -2.93 -10.89 3.93
C SER A 17 -3.98 -11.99 4.07
N PHE A 18 -3.92 -12.81 5.11
CA PHE A 18 -4.96 -13.81 5.43
C PHE A 18 -6.21 -13.17 6.05
N ASP A 19 -6.13 -11.96 6.59
CA ASP A 19 -7.25 -11.25 7.21
C ASP A 19 -7.44 -9.87 6.60
N ALA A 20 -8.63 -9.62 6.08
CA ALA A 20 -8.97 -8.38 5.38
C ALA A 20 -8.85 -7.14 6.28
N HIS A 21 -9.28 -7.26 7.54
CA HIS A 21 -9.27 -6.15 8.50
C HIS A 21 -7.84 -5.80 8.91
N LEU A 22 -7.02 -6.81 9.19
CA LEU A 22 -5.62 -6.65 9.55
C LEU A 22 -4.80 -6.10 8.38
N PHE A 23 -5.04 -6.61 7.17
CA PHE A 23 -4.44 -6.08 5.95
C PHE A 23 -4.77 -4.59 5.76
N GLU A 24 -6.04 -4.20 5.90
CA GLU A 24 -6.44 -2.79 5.79
C GLU A 24 -5.74 -1.92 6.86
N LYS A 25 -5.66 -2.41 8.10
CA LYS A 25 -5.02 -1.69 9.21
C LYS A 25 -3.53 -1.44 8.97
N GLU A 26 -2.78 -2.46 8.59
CA GLU A 26 -1.35 -2.36 8.32
C GLU A 26 -1.07 -1.55 7.04
N LEU A 27 -1.91 -1.68 6.00
CA LEU A 27 -1.80 -0.86 4.80
C LEU A 27 -1.96 0.63 5.14
N ARG A 28 -2.98 1.00 5.94
CA ARG A 28 -3.15 2.39 6.37
C ARG A 28 -1.96 2.91 7.19
N LYS A 29 -1.32 2.05 7.99
CA LYS A 29 -0.11 2.39 8.74
C LYS A 29 1.07 2.65 7.80
N ALA A 30 1.28 1.78 6.83
CA ALA A 30 2.31 1.94 5.80
C ALA A 30 2.16 3.26 5.03
N LEU A 31 0.94 3.61 4.64
CA LEU A 31 0.65 4.85 3.89
C LEU A 31 0.95 6.13 4.68
N ARG A 32 1.00 6.08 6.02
CA ARG A 32 1.42 7.20 6.86
C ARG A 32 2.93 7.28 7.06
N GLN A 33 3.62 6.15 6.95
CA GLN A 33 5.06 6.03 7.25
C GLN A 33 5.93 6.24 6.01
N LEU A 34 5.44 5.86 4.83
CA LEU A 34 6.19 5.90 3.58
C LEU A 34 6.15 7.28 2.93
N ILE A 35 7.26 7.64 2.28
CA ILE A 35 7.34 8.84 1.44
C ILE A 35 6.56 8.64 0.13
N PRO A 36 6.20 9.70 -0.60
CA PRO A 36 5.33 9.61 -1.78
C PRO A 36 5.84 8.68 -2.89
N ALA A 37 7.17 8.62 -3.10
CA ALA A 37 7.79 7.72 -4.07
C ALA A 37 7.54 6.25 -3.70
N GLU A 38 7.81 5.88 -2.46
CA GLU A 38 7.60 4.54 -1.93
C GLU A 38 6.11 4.16 -1.90
N VAL A 39 5.21 5.12 -1.64
CA VAL A 39 3.76 4.86 -1.70
C VAL A 39 3.32 4.55 -3.13
N LYS A 40 3.91 5.19 -4.14
CA LYS A 40 3.64 4.89 -5.56
C LYS A 40 4.06 3.46 -5.88
N GLU A 41 5.25 3.05 -5.46
CA GLU A 41 5.72 1.68 -5.66
C GLU A 41 4.85 0.66 -4.90
N LEU A 42 4.57 0.93 -3.63
CA LEU A 42 3.70 0.08 -2.80
C LEU A 42 2.32 -0.10 -3.43
N LYS A 43 1.76 0.97 -4.02
CA LYS A 43 0.47 0.91 -4.72
C LYS A 43 0.52 -0.09 -5.86
N GLN A 44 1.49 0.04 -6.77
CA GLN A 44 1.60 -0.87 -7.91
C GLN A 44 1.74 -2.32 -7.44
N TRP A 45 2.62 -2.55 -6.47
CA TRP A 45 2.83 -3.87 -5.88
C TRP A 45 1.55 -4.47 -5.24
N CYS A 46 0.81 -3.68 -4.46
CA CYS A 46 -0.44 -4.13 -3.84
C CYS A 46 -1.52 -4.48 -4.86
N TYR A 47 -1.67 -3.70 -5.93
CA TYR A 47 -2.66 -4.00 -6.98
C TYR A 47 -2.28 -5.25 -7.78
N THR A 48 -0.99 -5.48 -8.04
CA THR A 48 -0.51 -6.68 -8.74
C THR A 48 -0.79 -7.96 -7.95
N LEU A 49 -0.48 -7.99 -6.65
CA LEU A 49 -0.62 -9.21 -5.84
C LEU A 49 -2.01 -9.39 -5.25
N PHE A 50 -2.60 -8.31 -4.73
CA PHE A 50 -3.82 -8.37 -3.94
C PHE A 50 -5.03 -7.76 -4.66
N GLY A 51 -4.86 -7.24 -5.87
CA GLY A 51 -5.92 -6.55 -6.62
C GLY A 51 -7.17 -7.40 -6.84
N LYS A 52 -7.03 -8.72 -7.01
CA LYS A 52 -8.17 -9.63 -7.21
C LYS A 52 -9.02 -9.85 -5.96
N ILE A 53 -8.39 -9.82 -4.78
CA ILE A 53 -9.02 -10.19 -3.50
C ILE A 53 -9.42 -8.93 -2.72
N TYR A 54 -8.52 -7.94 -2.65
CA TYR A 54 -8.65 -6.76 -1.80
C TYR A 54 -8.93 -5.47 -2.58
N TYR A 55 -9.44 -5.55 -3.82
CA TYR A 55 -9.72 -4.38 -4.68
C TYR A 55 -10.41 -3.22 -3.93
N ARG A 56 -11.47 -3.52 -3.17
CA ARG A 56 -12.26 -2.50 -2.45
C ARG A 56 -11.44 -1.81 -1.35
N ILE A 57 -10.61 -2.57 -0.63
CA ILE A 57 -9.73 -2.06 0.43
C ILE A 57 -8.65 -1.18 -0.19
N LEU A 58 -7.98 -1.68 -1.24
CA LEU A 58 -6.95 -0.94 -1.96
C LEU A 58 -7.50 0.39 -2.49
N ARG A 59 -8.65 0.36 -3.17
CA ARG A 59 -9.28 1.56 -3.71
C ARG A 59 -9.56 2.58 -2.60
N ARG A 60 -10.11 2.17 -1.46
CA ARG A 60 -10.42 3.05 -0.33
C ARG A 60 -9.17 3.64 0.33
N CYS A 61 -8.19 2.79 0.65
CA CYS A 61 -6.96 3.20 1.32
C CYS A 61 -6.16 4.19 0.45
N PHE A 62 -5.97 3.88 -0.83
CA PHE A 62 -5.20 4.75 -1.73
C PHE A 62 -5.97 6.01 -2.16
N ALA A 63 -7.31 6.02 -2.13
CA ALA A 63 -8.09 7.23 -2.41
C ALA A 63 -8.03 8.27 -1.27
N THR A 64 -7.80 7.82 -0.03
CA THR A 64 -7.82 8.70 1.16
C THR A 64 -6.45 9.35 1.41
N VAL A 65 -5.40 8.90 0.74
CA VAL A 65 -4.07 9.50 0.91
C VAL A 65 -4.12 10.91 0.30
N ARG A 66 -4.26 11.91 1.18
CA ARG A 66 -4.36 13.32 0.84
C ARG A 66 -3.02 13.84 0.32
N PHE A 67 -2.69 13.43 -0.89
CA PHE A 67 -1.53 13.92 -1.62
C PHE A 67 -1.82 15.35 -2.09
N ARG A 68 -1.32 16.34 -1.35
CA ARG A 68 -1.13 17.68 -1.92
C ARG A 68 -0.13 17.52 -3.07
N ARG A 69 -0.63 17.50 -4.31
CA ARG A 69 0.13 17.32 -5.57
C ARG A 69 0.80 15.96 -5.76
N LEU A 70 0.02 14.93 -6.07
CA LEU A 70 0.46 13.95 -7.06
C LEU A 70 -0.60 13.88 -8.16
N ARG A 71 -0.30 14.53 -9.29
CA ARG A 71 -0.99 14.24 -10.54
C ARG A 71 -0.67 12.78 -10.85
N PHE A 72 -1.61 11.89 -10.56
CA PHE A 72 -1.64 10.56 -11.14
C PHE A 72 -1.93 10.76 -12.62
N ALA A 73 -0.87 11.00 -13.40
CA ALA A 73 -0.94 10.90 -14.84
C ALA A 73 -1.40 9.47 -15.17
N ARG A 74 -2.45 9.40 -15.97
CA ARG A 74 -2.85 8.20 -16.69
C ARG A 74 -1.63 7.67 -17.42
N GLU A 75 -1.44 6.36 -17.31
CA GLU A 75 -0.99 5.53 -18.42
C GLU A 75 -2.06 4.45 -18.58
#